data_AF-A0A418B2T3-F1
#
_entry.id   AF-A0A418B2T3-F1
#
_cell.length_a   1.000
_cell.length_b   1.000
_cell.length_c   1.000
_cell.angle_alpha   90.00
_cell.angle_beta   90.00
_cell.angle_gamma   90.00
#
_symmetry.space_group_name_H-M   'P 1'
#
loop_
_entity.id
_entity.type
_entity.pdbx_description
1 polymer ?
#
loop_
_entity_poly.entity_id
_entity_poly.type
_entity_poly.pdbx_seq_one_letter_code
_entity_poly.pdbx_strand_id
1 'polypeptide(L)'
;MTDVIHLEGARVMLGYVASFLFAIVMQVFSKLSAMKQHKKDKASGASKERFNRYTSDLMLAGDRSVGNFVEWQGAFLVLFWTNIVAAGAKEVWLGWVYVGIRFAYPILAYLGGIKQSGAQPLIFLATLPGYYVLFRYMYLIYVAGNYKLLTRVGNLIYTAGHIPTPANGALITGKVGVDLTTEQAYDAAHVVALALLATLQNELGDLNKIKQIVKLTGFVNAVDGFAAQPTETAKTSTNKYSFWQNRNR
;
A
#
# COMPACT_ATOMS: atom_id res chain seq x y z
N MET A 1 13.57 -10.35 -2.78
CA MET A 1 12.58 -9.41 -2.20
C MET A 1 11.41 -9.17 -3.15
N THR A 2 11.68 -8.98 -4.45
CA THR A 2 10.67 -8.91 -5.53
C THR A 2 9.74 -10.12 -5.57
N ASP A 3 10.27 -11.34 -5.40
CA ASP A 3 9.44 -12.56 -5.45
C ASP A 3 8.40 -12.63 -4.33
N VAL A 4 8.75 -12.15 -3.14
CA VAL A 4 7.81 -12.09 -2.00
C VAL A 4 6.72 -11.05 -2.26
N ILE A 5 7.09 -9.90 -2.83
CA ILE A 5 6.15 -8.82 -3.19
C ILE A 5 5.14 -9.32 -4.23
N HIS A 6 5.60 -9.99 -5.29
CA HIS A 6 4.73 -10.54 -6.33
C HIS A 6 3.84 -11.65 -5.79
N LEU A 7 4.35 -12.53 -4.93
CA LEU A 7 3.59 -13.62 -4.34
C LEU A 7 2.46 -13.09 -3.44
N GLU A 8 2.75 -12.16 -2.54
CA GLU A 8 1.74 -11.59 -1.64
C GLU A 8 0.70 -10.76 -2.41
N GLY A 9 1.12 -9.99 -3.42
CA GLY A 9 0.22 -9.28 -4.33
C GLY A 9 -0.71 -10.24 -5.09
N ALA A 10 -0.17 -11.36 -5.59
CA ALA A 10 -0.95 -12.39 -6.28
C ALA A 10 -2.00 -13.04 -5.37
N ARG A 11 -1.70 -13.26 -4.08
CA ARG A 11 -2.67 -13.80 -3.12
C ARG A 11 -3.86 -12.88 -2.91
N VAL A 12 -3.62 -11.57 -2.77
CA VAL A 12 -4.72 -10.59 -2.68
C VAL A 12 -5.53 -10.57 -3.98
N MET A 13 -4.88 -10.66 -5.13
CA MET A 13 -5.57 -10.71 -6.42
C MET A 13 -6.47 -11.96 -6.51
N LEU A 14 -6.00 -13.13 -6.07
CA LEU A 14 -6.81 -14.34 -5.98
C LEU A 14 -8.00 -14.16 -5.03
N GLY A 15 -7.77 -13.53 -3.87
CA GLY A 15 -8.85 -13.16 -2.94
C GLY A 15 -9.88 -12.21 -3.58
N TYR A 16 -9.40 -11.24 -4.37
CA TYR A 16 -10.24 -10.31 -5.11
C TYR A 16 -11.09 -11.04 -6.16
N VAL A 17 -10.49 -11.94 -6.96
CA VAL A 17 -11.24 -12.80 -7.90
C VAL A 17 -12.26 -13.67 -7.17
N ALA A 18 -11.90 -14.26 -6.03
CA ALA A 18 -12.85 -15.02 -5.23
C ALA A 18 -14.04 -14.16 -4.76
N SER A 19 -13.79 -12.92 -4.34
CA SER A 19 -14.85 -11.98 -3.94
C SER A 19 -15.77 -11.58 -5.11
N PHE A 20 -15.22 -11.50 -6.33
CA PHE A 20 -16.02 -11.28 -7.54
C PHE A 20 -16.93 -12.47 -7.85
N LEU A 21 -16.38 -13.68 -7.82
CA LEU A 21 -17.15 -14.91 -8.05
C LEU A 21 -18.24 -15.06 -6.98
N PHE A 22 -17.95 -14.70 -5.73
CA PHE A 22 -18.94 -14.64 -4.66
C PHE A 22 -20.07 -13.65 -4.97
N ALA A 23 -19.76 -12.44 -5.46
CA ALA A 23 -20.79 -11.48 -5.86
C ALA A 23 -21.69 -12.02 -6.98
N ILE A 24 -21.13 -12.76 -7.96
CA ILE A 24 -21.90 -13.43 -9.01
C ILE A 24 -22.83 -14.50 -8.41
N VAL A 25 -22.32 -15.31 -7.49
CA VAL A 25 -23.14 -16.32 -6.79
C VAL A 25 -24.30 -15.66 -6.04
N MET A 26 -24.05 -14.56 -5.33
CA MET A 26 -25.08 -13.79 -4.65
C MET A 26 -26.11 -13.20 -5.63
N GLN A 27 -25.69 -12.75 -6.80
CA GLN A 27 -26.58 -12.29 -7.87
C GLN A 27 -27.50 -13.41 -8.37
N VAL A 28 -26.99 -14.64 -8.52
CA VAL A 28 -27.79 -15.82 -8.88
C VAL A 28 -28.83 -16.12 -7.80
N PHE A 29 -28.46 -16.07 -6.51
CA PHE A 29 -29.40 -16.24 -5.40
C PHE A 29 -30.48 -15.16 -5.40
N SER A 30 -30.11 -13.88 -5.58
CA SER A 30 -31.06 -12.77 -5.74
C SER A 30 -32.06 -13.03 -6.86
N LYS A 31 -31.60 -13.53 -8.00
CA LYS A 31 -32.48 -13.88 -9.14
C LYS A 31 -33.45 -15.01 -8.79
N LEU A 32 -32.97 -16.08 -8.14
CA LEU A 32 -33.81 -17.20 -7.72
C LEU A 32 -34.88 -16.75 -6.71
N SER A 33 -34.48 -15.96 -5.71
CA SER A 33 -35.38 -15.38 -4.70
C SER A 33 -36.43 -14.46 -5.34
N ALA A 34 -36.02 -13.59 -6.27
CA ALA A 34 -36.92 -12.71 -7.01
C ALA A 34 -37.96 -13.48 -7.84
N MET A 35 -37.55 -14.55 -8.54
CA MET A 35 -38.48 -15.41 -9.29
C MET A 35 -39.44 -16.16 -8.36
N LYS A 36 -38.98 -16.63 -7.20
CA LYS A 36 -39.83 -17.32 -6.22
C LYS A 36 -40.88 -16.37 -5.64
N GLN A 37 -40.48 -15.14 -5.32
CA GLN A 37 -41.39 -14.09 -4.84
C GLN A 37 -42.44 -13.76 -5.92
N HIS A 38 -42.02 -13.54 -7.17
CA HIS A 38 -42.96 -13.28 -8.27
C HIS A 38 -43.96 -14.40 -8.50
N LYS A 39 -43.54 -15.67 -8.45
CA LYS A 39 -44.45 -16.82 -8.52
C LYS A 39 -45.49 -16.79 -7.41
N LYS A 40 -45.09 -16.42 -6.18
CA LYS A 40 -45.98 -16.27 -5.03
C LYS A 40 -46.99 -15.13 -5.23
N ASP A 41 -46.51 -13.99 -5.72
CA ASP A 41 -47.35 -12.80 -5.99
C ASP A 41 -48.35 -13.05 -7.14
N LYS A 42 -47.96 -13.84 -8.14
CA LYS A 42 -48.86 -14.27 -9.21
C LYS A 42 -49.92 -15.26 -8.71
N ALA A 43 -49.54 -16.19 -7.84
CA ALA A 43 -50.46 -17.16 -7.25
C ALA A 43 -51.47 -16.50 -6.28
N SER A 44 -51.09 -15.43 -5.58
CA SER A 44 -51.99 -14.64 -4.72
C SER A 44 -52.85 -13.63 -5.47
N GLY A 45 -52.64 -13.45 -6.78
CA GLY A 45 -53.32 -12.43 -7.59
C GLY A 45 -52.81 -11.01 -7.40
N ALA A 46 -51.77 -10.81 -6.57
CA ALA A 46 -51.17 -9.50 -6.30
C ALA A 46 -50.40 -8.93 -7.51
N SER A 47 -50.01 -9.77 -8.48
CA SER A 47 -49.38 -9.33 -9.73
C SER A 47 -49.93 -10.10 -10.94
N LYS A 48 -50.38 -9.35 -11.96
CA LYS A 48 -50.80 -9.90 -13.27
C LYS A 48 -49.70 -9.82 -14.33
N GLU A 49 -48.62 -9.11 -14.06
CA GLU A 49 -47.56 -8.85 -15.03
C GLU A 49 -46.55 -10.01 -15.13
N ARG A 50 -45.87 -10.11 -16.28
CA ARG A 50 -44.73 -11.03 -16.43
C ARG A 50 -43.58 -10.54 -15.54
N PHE A 51 -42.77 -11.49 -15.07
CA PHE A 51 -41.57 -11.17 -14.29
C PHE A 51 -40.66 -10.23 -15.07
N ASN A 52 -40.39 -9.05 -14.50
CA ASN A 52 -39.41 -8.10 -15.02
C ASN A 52 -38.25 -7.99 -14.01
N ARG A 53 -37.04 -8.30 -14.49
CA ARG A 53 -35.83 -8.28 -13.65
C ARG A 53 -35.49 -6.88 -13.13
N TYR A 54 -35.83 -5.82 -13.88
CA TYR A 54 -35.41 -4.45 -13.60
C TYR A 54 -36.28 -3.75 -12.57
N THR A 55 -37.46 -4.30 -12.27
CA THR A 55 -38.41 -3.75 -11.30
C THR A 55 -38.39 -4.52 -9.97
N SER A 56 -37.61 -5.59 -9.88
CA SER A 56 -37.51 -6.39 -8.67
C SER A 56 -36.42 -5.86 -7.74
N ASP A 57 -36.80 -5.38 -6.56
CA ASP A 57 -35.87 -4.92 -5.50
C ASP A 57 -34.83 -5.99 -5.11
N LEU A 58 -35.25 -7.27 -5.06
CA LEU A 58 -34.36 -8.41 -4.77
C LEU A 58 -33.30 -8.61 -5.86
N MET A 59 -33.68 -8.45 -7.13
CA MET A 59 -32.77 -8.56 -8.26
C MET A 59 -31.85 -7.34 -8.35
N LEU A 60 -32.39 -6.15 -8.11
CA LEU A 60 -31.67 -4.88 -8.09
C LEU A 60 -30.51 -4.94 -7.09
N ALA A 61 -30.69 -5.63 -5.97
CA ALA A 61 -29.63 -5.82 -4.97
C ALA A 61 -28.42 -6.59 -5.50
N GLY A 62 -28.67 -7.71 -6.19
CA GLY A 62 -27.63 -8.52 -6.81
C GLY A 62 -26.93 -7.79 -7.95
N ASP A 63 -27.71 -7.14 -8.82
CA ASP A 63 -27.18 -6.38 -9.96
C ASP A 63 -26.29 -5.21 -9.52
N ARG A 64 -26.70 -4.44 -8.51
CA ARG A 64 -25.86 -3.34 -7.98
C ARG A 64 -24.59 -3.85 -7.30
N SER A 65 -24.61 -5.02 -6.68
CA SER A 65 -23.43 -5.60 -6.03
C SER A 65 -22.33 -5.93 -7.04
N VAL A 66 -22.71 -6.57 -8.15
CA VAL A 66 -21.78 -6.88 -9.23
C VAL A 66 -21.37 -5.61 -9.99
N GLY A 67 -22.31 -4.70 -10.26
CA GLY A 67 -22.03 -3.42 -10.92
C GLY A 67 -21.01 -2.59 -10.15
N ASN A 68 -21.23 -2.40 -8.85
CA ASN A 68 -20.28 -1.68 -7.99
C ASN A 68 -18.90 -2.35 -7.97
N PHE A 69 -18.83 -3.68 -7.98
CA PHE A 69 -17.55 -4.37 -8.04
C PHE A 69 -16.77 -4.01 -9.31
N VAL A 70 -17.43 -4.06 -10.47
CA VAL A 70 -16.84 -3.78 -11.79
C VAL A 70 -16.44 -2.31 -11.93
N GLU A 71 -17.23 -1.37 -11.42
CA GLU A 71 -16.91 0.07 -11.44
C GLU A 71 -15.59 0.36 -10.72
N TRP A 72 -15.36 -0.29 -9.58
CA TRP A 72 -14.22 -0.01 -8.71
C TRP A 72 -12.99 -0.90 -8.97
N GLN A 73 -13.09 -1.87 -9.89
CA GLN A 73 -12.00 -2.81 -10.15
C GLN A 73 -10.73 -2.13 -10.68
N GLY A 74 -10.90 -1.20 -11.62
CA GLY A 74 -9.78 -0.51 -12.26
C GLY A 74 -9.04 0.35 -11.25
N ALA A 75 -9.77 1.16 -10.49
CA ALA A 75 -9.20 2.02 -9.47
C ALA A 75 -8.44 1.22 -8.41
N PHE A 76 -9.05 0.17 -7.85
CA PHE A 76 -8.42 -0.63 -6.81
C PHE A 76 -7.17 -1.35 -7.30
N LEU A 77 -7.27 -2.12 -8.41
CA LEU A 77 -6.16 -2.95 -8.86
C LEU A 77 -4.96 -2.10 -9.27
N VAL A 78 -5.20 -0.97 -9.94
CA VAL A 78 -4.12 -0.03 -10.32
C VAL A 78 -3.46 0.55 -9.08
N LEU A 79 -4.24 1.09 -8.13
CA LEU A 79 -3.69 1.68 -6.90
C LEU A 79 -2.97 0.65 -6.04
N PHE A 80 -3.53 -0.54 -5.89
CA PHE A 80 -2.96 -1.65 -5.12
C PHE A 80 -1.59 -2.07 -5.67
N TRP A 81 -1.51 -2.39 -6.97
CA TRP A 81 -0.26 -2.83 -7.57
C TRP A 81 0.79 -1.72 -7.61
N THR A 82 0.37 -0.49 -7.89
CA THR A 82 1.28 0.68 -7.85
C THR A 82 1.85 0.87 -6.44
N ASN A 83 1.00 0.78 -5.41
CA ASN A 83 1.44 0.90 -4.03
C ASN A 83 2.40 -0.22 -3.62
N ILE A 84 2.10 -1.47 -3.98
CA ILE A 84 2.95 -2.62 -3.66
C ILE A 84 4.32 -2.51 -4.33
N VAL A 85 4.38 -2.01 -5.57
CA VAL A 85 5.64 -1.77 -6.26
C VAL A 85 6.42 -0.64 -5.61
N ALA A 86 5.75 0.44 -5.16
CA ALA A 86 6.39 1.61 -4.57
C ALA A 86 6.83 1.42 -3.10
N ALA A 87 5.98 0.80 -2.27
CA ALA A 87 6.16 0.67 -0.83
C ALA A 87 6.59 -0.74 -0.37
N GLY A 88 6.58 -1.72 -1.28
CA GLY A 88 6.86 -3.12 -0.98
C GLY A 88 5.71 -3.85 -0.27
N ALA A 89 6.00 -5.05 0.26
CA ALA A 89 4.98 -5.95 0.81
C ALA A 89 4.34 -5.47 2.14
N LYS A 90 4.82 -4.37 2.74
CA LYS A 90 4.36 -3.90 4.06
C LYS A 90 2.89 -3.47 4.07
N GLU A 91 2.37 -3.01 2.93
CA GLU A 91 1.01 -2.46 2.82
C GLU A 91 0.01 -3.44 2.18
N VAL A 92 0.41 -4.69 1.91
CA VAL A 92 -0.46 -5.73 1.32
C VAL A 92 -1.73 -5.97 2.12
N TRP A 93 -1.65 -5.82 3.46
CA TRP A 93 -2.78 -6.03 4.35
C TRP A 93 -3.99 -5.11 4.05
N LEU A 94 -3.76 -3.89 3.55
CA LEU A 94 -4.83 -2.99 3.11
C LEU A 94 -5.61 -3.58 1.92
N GLY A 95 -4.95 -4.37 1.08
CA GLY A 95 -5.56 -5.10 -0.01
C GLY A 95 -6.54 -6.16 0.50
N TRP A 96 -6.16 -6.88 1.56
CA TRP A 96 -7.04 -7.84 2.23
C TRP A 96 -8.24 -7.18 2.91
N VAL A 97 -8.06 -6.00 3.51
CA VAL A 97 -9.18 -5.20 4.05
C VAL A 97 -10.17 -4.88 2.94
N TYR A 98 -9.69 -4.40 1.79
CA TYR A 98 -10.54 -4.12 0.64
C TYR A 98 -11.26 -5.38 0.12
N VAL A 99 -10.57 -6.51 0.00
CA VAL A 99 -11.17 -7.80 -0.38
C VAL A 99 -12.26 -8.22 0.61
N GLY A 100 -12.03 -8.10 1.92
CA GLY A 100 -13.02 -8.42 2.95
C GLY A 100 -14.28 -7.57 2.84
N ILE A 101 -14.12 -6.27 2.60
CA ILE A 101 -15.23 -5.34 2.32
C ILE A 101 -16.03 -5.79 1.09
N ARG A 102 -15.36 -6.30 0.06
CA ARG A 102 -16.01 -6.80 -1.16
C ARG A 102 -16.81 -8.08 -0.93
N PHE A 103 -16.45 -8.91 0.04
CA PHE A 103 -17.30 -10.00 0.51
C PHE A 103 -18.48 -9.51 1.35
N ALA A 104 -18.29 -8.49 2.17
CA ALA A 104 -19.35 -7.93 3.02
C ALA A 104 -20.43 -7.21 2.22
N TYR A 105 -20.06 -6.52 1.13
CA TYR A 105 -20.97 -5.67 0.37
C TYR A 105 -22.21 -6.41 -0.16
N PRO A 106 -22.11 -7.55 -0.89
CA PRO A 106 -23.30 -8.28 -1.36
C PRO A 106 -24.21 -8.77 -0.24
N ILE A 107 -23.64 -9.10 0.93
CA ILE A 107 -24.39 -9.54 2.10
C ILE A 107 -25.19 -8.37 2.69
N LEU A 108 -24.55 -7.22 2.89
CA LEU A 108 -25.21 -6.02 3.41
C LEU A 108 -26.25 -5.46 2.43
N ALA A 109 -25.98 -5.55 1.12
CA ALA A 109 -26.92 -5.22 0.06
C ALA A 109 -28.17 -6.12 0.12
N TYR A 110 -27.98 -7.42 0.36
CA TYR A 110 -29.08 -8.37 0.51
C TYR A 110 -29.88 -8.14 1.79
N LEU A 111 -29.23 -7.91 2.93
CA LEU A 111 -29.87 -7.69 4.23
C LEU A 111 -30.57 -6.34 4.34
N GLY A 112 -29.96 -5.28 3.78
CA GLY A 112 -30.48 -3.92 3.84
C GLY A 112 -31.63 -3.66 2.86
N GLY A 113 -31.85 -4.55 1.89
CA GLY A 113 -32.91 -4.52 0.89
C GLY A 113 -32.82 -3.33 -0.07
N ILE A 114 -32.48 -3.54 -1.35
CA ILE A 114 -32.27 -2.44 -2.31
C ILE A 114 -33.57 -1.97 -2.94
N LYS A 115 -33.98 -0.73 -2.65
CA LYS A 115 -35.11 -0.07 -3.32
C LYS A 115 -34.65 0.85 -4.45
N GLN A 116 -35.48 0.99 -5.47
CA GLN A 116 -35.23 1.84 -6.63
C GLN A 116 -35.11 3.34 -6.29
N SER A 117 -35.73 3.81 -5.20
CA SER A 117 -35.90 5.23 -4.88
C SER A 117 -35.25 5.73 -3.58
N GLY A 118 -34.30 5.00 -2.96
CA GLY A 118 -33.78 5.36 -1.63
C GLY A 118 -32.27 5.23 -1.44
N ALA A 119 -31.73 6.09 -0.58
CA ALA A 119 -30.37 5.98 -0.03
C ALA A 119 -30.31 4.86 1.03
N GLN A 120 -29.16 4.20 1.15
CA GLN A 120 -29.03 2.98 1.95
C GLN A 120 -27.91 3.07 2.98
N PRO A 121 -28.24 3.32 4.26
CA PRO A 121 -27.26 3.53 5.33
C PRO A 121 -26.27 2.37 5.48
N LEU A 122 -26.76 1.12 5.39
CA LEU A 122 -25.93 -0.07 5.59
C LEU A 122 -24.88 -0.29 4.51
N ILE A 123 -25.12 0.20 3.29
CA ILE A 123 -24.14 0.09 2.19
C ILE A 123 -22.95 1.02 2.44
N PHE A 124 -23.18 2.17 3.11
CA PHE A 124 -22.09 3.07 3.49
C PHE A 124 -21.10 2.41 4.45
N LEU A 125 -21.52 1.45 5.27
CA LEU A 125 -20.63 0.70 6.15
C LEU A 125 -19.61 -0.15 5.37
N ALA A 126 -19.96 -0.63 4.17
CA ALA A 126 -19.01 -1.30 3.30
C ALA A 126 -18.24 -0.31 2.41
N THR A 127 -18.85 0.76 1.92
CA THR A 127 -18.18 1.65 0.96
C THR A 127 -17.17 2.58 1.61
N LEU A 128 -17.43 3.12 2.81
CA LEU A 128 -16.54 4.08 3.47
C LEU A 128 -15.15 3.50 3.78
N PRO A 129 -15.02 2.29 4.36
CA PRO A 129 -13.71 1.66 4.54
C PRO A 129 -13.02 1.37 3.19
N GLY A 130 -13.78 1.06 2.14
CA GLY A 130 -13.25 0.85 0.80
C GLY A 130 -12.62 2.14 0.23
N TYR A 131 -13.32 3.27 0.36
CA TYR A 131 -12.79 4.58 0.00
C TYR A 131 -11.55 4.94 0.79
N TYR A 132 -11.55 4.69 2.10
CA TYR A 132 -10.37 4.90 2.93
C TYR A 132 -9.14 4.17 2.38
N VAL A 133 -9.29 2.90 2.00
CA VAL A 133 -8.18 2.13 1.39
C VAL A 133 -7.69 2.78 0.09
N LEU A 134 -8.60 3.19 -0.80
CA LEU A 134 -8.22 3.84 -2.06
C LEU A 134 -7.51 5.17 -1.83
N PHE A 135 -8.04 6.03 -0.97
CA PHE A 135 -7.41 7.30 -0.61
C PHE A 135 -6.07 7.08 0.09
N ARG A 136 -5.95 6.05 0.92
CA ARG A 136 -4.70 5.68 1.58
C ARG A 136 -3.64 5.26 0.57
N TYR A 137 -3.98 4.45 -0.42
CA TYR A 137 -3.05 4.11 -1.50
C TYR A 137 -2.63 5.33 -2.30
N MET A 138 -3.58 6.18 -2.68
CA MET A 138 -3.28 7.43 -3.39
C MET A 138 -2.31 8.32 -2.59
N TYR A 139 -2.55 8.48 -1.29
CA TYR A 139 -1.67 9.24 -0.40
C TYR A 139 -0.28 8.62 -0.29
N LEU A 140 -0.19 7.31 -0.09
CA LEU A 140 1.09 6.62 0.03
C LEU A 140 1.92 6.70 -1.26
N ILE A 141 1.27 6.55 -2.42
CA ILE A 141 1.92 6.70 -3.73
C ILE A 141 2.38 8.15 -3.94
N TYR A 142 1.58 9.13 -3.51
CA TYR A 142 1.94 10.55 -3.62
C TYR A 142 3.15 10.92 -2.75
N VAL A 143 3.21 10.42 -1.51
CA VAL A 143 4.31 10.70 -0.57
C VAL A 143 5.59 9.93 -0.92
N ALA A 144 5.46 8.74 -1.50
CA ALA A 144 6.60 8.01 -2.07
C ALA A 144 7.05 8.69 -3.37
N GLY A 145 7.85 9.75 -3.25
CA GLY A 145 8.42 10.44 -4.42
C GLY A 145 9.06 9.44 -5.40
N ASN A 146 8.86 9.67 -6.71
CA ASN A 146 9.42 8.84 -7.79
C ASN A 146 10.94 8.97 -7.89
N TYR A 147 11.67 8.44 -6.91
CA TYR A 147 13.12 8.30 -6.96
C TYR A 147 13.51 6.91 -6.48
N LYS A 148 14.49 6.31 -7.15
CA LYS A 148 15.07 5.06 -6.66
C LYS A 148 16.04 5.37 -5.54
N LEU A 149 16.02 4.58 -4.47
CA LEU A 149 17.02 4.68 -3.40
C LEU A 149 18.45 4.47 -3.92
N LEU A 150 18.58 3.81 -5.08
CA LEU A 150 19.84 3.51 -5.73
C LEU A 150 19.65 3.32 -7.24
N THR A 151 20.64 3.71 -8.04
CA THR A 151 20.74 3.39 -9.48
C THR A 151 22.15 2.93 -9.82
N ARG A 152 22.26 1.89 -10.65
CA ARG A 152 23.53 1.36 -11.14
C ARG A 152 23.81 1.84 -12.57
N VAL A 153 25.00 2.35 -12.81
CA VAL A 153 25.50 2.74 -14.13
C VAL A 153 26.84 2.03 -14.36
N GLY A 154 26.81 0.95 -15.15
CA GLY A 154 27.97 0.06 -15.33
C GLY A 154 28.40 -0.58 -14.00
N ASN A 155 29.60 -0.24 -13.54
CA ASN A 155 30.16 -0.71 -12.26
C ASN A 155 30.03 0.32 -11.12
N LEU A 156 29.39 1.46 -11.36
CA LEU A 156 29.12 2.47 -10.35
C LEU A 156 27.70 2.33 -9.82
N ILE A 157 27.57 2.51 -8.51
CA ILE A 157 26.31 2.52 -7.79
C ILE A 157 26.15 3.91 -7.18
N TYR A 158 25.07 4.59 -7.56
CA TYR A 158 24.69 5.90 -7.02
C TYR A 158 23.51 5.71 -6.07
N THR A 159 23.68 6.10 -4.81
CA THR A 159 22.59 6.11 -3.83
C THR A 159 21.89 7.48 -3.83
N ALA A 160 20.58 7.47 -3.61
CA ALA A 160 19.85 8.68 -3.25
C ALA A 160 20.22 9.13 -1.82
N GLY A 161 19.68 10.28 -1.39
CA GLY A 161 19.82 10.72 -0.01
C GLY A 161 19.06 9.81 0.95
N HIS A 162 19.72 9.40 2.04
CA HIS A 162 19.10 8.67 3.14
C HIS A 162 18.90 9.62 4.32
N ILE A 163 17.75 9.50 4.96
CA ILE A 163 17.36 10.29 6.13
C ILE A 163 17.45 9.43 7.41
N PRO A 164 17.67 10.04 8.59
CA PRO A 164 17.90 9.33 9.85
C PRO A 164 16.59 8.74 10.40
N THR A 165 16.12 7.66 9.80
CA THR A 165 14.92 6.92 10.23
C THR A 165 15.34 5.64 10.95
N PRO A 166 15.31 5.60 12.29
CA PRO A 166 15.63 4.41 13.06
C PRO A 166 14.57 3.31 12.87
N ALA A 167 14.84 2.11 13.39
CA ALA A 167 13.94 0.96 13.24
C ALA A 167 12.54 1.16 13.84
N ASN A 168 12.39 2.09 14.79
CA ASN A 168 11.10 2.47 15.39
C ASN A 168 10.26 3.40 14.47
N GLY A 169 10.79 3.82 13.33
CA GLY A 169 10.11 4.65 12.33
C GLY A 169 10.05 6.15 12.66
N ALA A 170 10.51 6.59 13.83
CA ALA A 170 10.48 7.98 14.22
C ALA A 170 11.69 8.74 13.64
N LEU A 171 11.43 9.58 12.64
CA LEU A 171 12.47 10.38 11.98
C LEU A 171 13.16 11.31 12.99
N ILE A 172 14.50 11.29 13.02
CA ILE A 172 15.27 12.26 13.80
C ILE A 172 15.25 13.60 13.04
N THR A 173 14.62 14.61 13.62
CA THR A 173 14.48 15.94 13.02
C THR A 173 14.99 17.02 13.96
N GLY A 174 15.54 18.10 13.41
CA GLY A 174 15.99 19.26 14.18
C GLY A 174 17.17 19.97 13.53
N LYS A 175 17.58 21.08 14.12
CA LYS A 175 18.79 21.83 13.78
C LYS A 175 19.86 21.60 14.84
N VAL A 176 21.05 21.18 14.42
CA VAL A 176 22.20 20.99 15.31
C VAL A 176 22.64 22.33 15.89
N GLY A 177 22.78 22.39 17.21
CA GLY A 177 23.04 23.62 17.97
C GLY A 177 21.79 24.37 18.43
N VAL A 178 20.59 23.91 18.05
CA VAL A 178 19.31 24.40 18.60
C VAL A 178 18.53 23.25 19.23
N ASP A 179 18.14 22.28 18.40
CA ASP A 179 17.28 21.16 18.78
C ASP A 179 18.09 19.90 19.10
N LEU A 180 19.28 19.77 18.48
CA LEU A 180 20.14 18.60 18.60
C LEU A 180 21.54 18.98 19.06
N THR A 181 22.13 18.17 19.94
CA THR A 181 23.55 18.27 20.28
C THR A 181 24.41 17.64 19.18
N THR A 182 25.72 17.89 19.22
CA THR A 182 26.69 17.28 18.28
C THR A 182 26.68 15.75 18.37
N GLU A 183 26.57 15.19 19.57
CA GLU A 183 26.50 13.75 19.81
C GLU A 183 25.22 13.15 19.21
N GLN A 184 24.08 13.82 19.36
CA GLN A 184 22.83 13.36 18.75
C GLN A 184 22.87 13.46 17.22
N ALA A 185 23.56 14.45 16.67
CA ALA A 185 23.81 14.57 15.24
C ALA A 185 24.69 13.42 14.72
N TYR A 186 25.68 12.99 15.51
CA TYR A 186 26.51 11.83 15.22
C TYR A 186 25.70 10.54 15.18
N ASP A 187 24.83 10.32 16.18
CA ASP A 187 23.94 9.16 16.22
C ASP A 187 22.99 9.14 15.02
N ALA A 188 22.45 10.30 14.64
CA ALA A 188 21.64 10.44 13.43
C ALA A 188 22.42 10.07 12.16
N ALA A 189 23.67 10.54 12.03
CA ALA A 189 24.54 10.19 10.91
C ALA A 189 24.86 8.68 10.87
N HIS A 190 25.03 8.04 12.04
CA HIS A 190 25.20 6.60 12.14
C HIS A 190 23.96 5.83 11.66
N VAL A 191 22.76 6.26 12.05
CA VAL A 191 21.50 5.68 11.56
C VAL A 191 21.39 5.78 10.03
N VAL A 192 21.70 6.95 9.45
CA VAL A 192 21.76 7.14 7.99
C VAL A 192 22.75 6.18 7.34
N ALA A 193 23.93 6.03 7.95
CA ALA A 193 24.97 5.15 7.46
C ALA A 193 24.56 3.67 7.43
N LEU A 194 23.80 3.21 8.42
CA LEU A 194 23.24 1.86 8.47
C LEU A 194 22.15 1.68 7.41
N ALA A 195 21.26 2.67 7.23
CA ALA A 195 20.23 2.64 6.20
C ALA A 195 20.83 2.54 4.77
N LEU A 196 21.92 3.27 4.52
CA LEU A 196 22.70 3.16 3.28
C LEU A 196 23.26 1.74 3.07
N LEU A 197 23.86 1.15 4.10
CA LEU A 197 24.42 -0.20 4.02
C LEU A 197 23.34 -1.26 3.81
N ALA A 198 22.19 -1.13 4.47
CA ALA A 198 21.05 -2.01 4.27
C ALA A 198 20.52 -1.92 2.83
N THR A 199 20.48 -0.71 2.26
CA THR A 199 20.09 -0.49 0.86
C THR A 199 21.06 -1.17 -0.10
N LEU A 200 22.37 -1.03 0.13
CA LEU A 200 23.42 -1.67 -0.67
C LEU A 200 23.41 -3.20 -0.53
N GLN A 201 23.21 -3.72 0.67
CA GLN A 201 23.09 -5.15 0.95
C GLN A 201 21.89 -5.76 0.22
N ASN A 202 20.75 -5.05 0.19
CA ASN A 202 19.56 -5.50 -0.54
C ASN A 202 19.78 -5.54 -2.05
N GLU A 203 20.51 -4.57 -2.61
CA GLU A 203 20.83 -4.53 -4.04
C GLU A 203 21.86 -5.60 -4.44
N LEU A 204 22.93 -5.76 -3.66
CA LEU A 204 24.07 -6.58 -4.03
C LEU A 204 23.97 -8.03 -3.54
N GLY A 205 23.16 -8.28 -2.52
CA GLY A 205 23.10 -9.55 -1.77
C GLY A 205 24.34 -9.84 -0.92
N ASP A 206 25.47 -9.20 -1.21
CA ASP A 206 26.72 -9.28 -0.46
C ASP A 206 27.48 -7.95 -0.60
N LEU A 207 27.72 -7.29 0.53
CA LEU A 207 28.48 -6.05 0.58
C LEU A 207 29.93 -6.23 0.12
N ASN A 208 30.52 -7.43 0.21
CA ASN A 208 31.91 -7.68 -0.23
C ASN A 208 32.13 -7.45 -1.74
N LYS A 209 31.05 -7.30 -2.51
CA LYS A 209 31.12 -6.94 -3.95
C LYS A 209 31.51 -5.47 -4.19
N ILE A 210 31.45 -4.62 -3.16
CA ILE A 210 31.83 -3.20 -3.26
C ILE A 210 33.36 -3.11 -3.23
N LYS A 211 34.00 -2.65 -4.30
CA LYS A 211 35.47 -2.52 -4.30
C LYS A 211 35.97 -1.29 -3.56
N GLN A 212 35.24 -0.19 -3.65
CA GLN A 212 35.63 1.09 -3.08
C GLN A 212 34.43 2.04 -2.99
N ILE A 213 34.48 2.95 -2.01
CA ILE A 213 33.56 4.09 -1.93
C ILE A 213 34.25 5.27 -2.62
N VAL A 214 33.76 5.64 -3.81
CA VAL A 214 34.36 6.70 -4.64
C VAL A 214 34.06 8.10 -4.09
N LYS A 215 32.87 8.28 -3.49
CA LYS A 215 32.43 9.56 -2.91
C LYS A 215 31.44 9.31 -1.78
N LEU A 216 31.56 10.09 -0.70
CA LEU A 216 30.57 10.18 0.37
C LEU A 216 30.17 11.66 0.52
N THR A 217 28.88 11.93 0.66
CA THR A 217 28.37 13.29 0.85
C THR A 217 27.33 13.25 1.97
N GLY A 218 27.52 14.08 2.98
CA GLY A 218 26.60 14.24 4.09
C GLY A 218 26.14 15.69 4.17
N PHE A 219 24.85 15.89 4.46
CA PHE A 219 24.26 17.19 4.69
C PHE A 219 23.80 17.26 6.16
N VAL A 220 24.19 18.32 6.87
CA VAL A 220 23.83 18.53 8.27
C VAL A 220 23.10 19.86 8.38
N ASN A 221 21.87 19.83 8.88
CA ASN A 221 21.13 21.03 9.21
C ASN A 221 21.65 21.58 10.54
N ALA A 222 22.46 22.63 10.51
CA ALA A 222 23.07 23.22 11.70
C ALA A 222 22.79 24.73 11.81
N VAL A 223 23.12 25.31 12.96
CA VAL A 223 23.20 26.77 13.15
C VAL A 223 24.34 27.39 12.35
N ASP A 224 24.22 28.67 12.06
CA ASP A 224 25.29 29.46 11.45
C ASP A 224 26.51 29.47 12.38
N GLY A 225 27.71 29.28 11.81
CA GLY A 225 28.96 29.20 12.58
C GLY A 225 29.30 27.80 13.13
N PHE A 226 28.46 26.78 12.92
CA PHE A 226 28.79 25.40 13.31
C PHE A 226 29.87 24.80 12.40
N ALA A 227 31.12 24.72 12.90
CA ALA A 227 32.28 24.28 12.13
C ALA A 227 32.62 22.77 12.25
N ALA A 228 31.87 21.99 13.04
CA ALA A 228 32.15 20.56 13.26
C ALA A 228 31.52 19.62 12.21
N GLN A 229 30.89 20.17 11.16
CA GLN A 229 30.26 19.39 10.07
C GLN A 229 31.22 18.40 9.40
N PRO A 230 32.49 18.76 9.10
CA PRO A 230 33.44 17.81 8.53
C PRO A 230 33.73 16.67 9.50
N THR A 231 33.83 16.95 10.81
CA THR A 231 34.14 15.95 11.84
C THR A 231 33.04 14.90 11.96
N GLU A 232 31.76 15.30 11.94
CA GLU A 232 30.64 14.36 12.08
C GLU A 232 30.42 13.51 10.82
N THR A 233 30.58 14.13 9.64
CA THR A 233 30.56 13.40 8.37
C THR A 233 31.79 12.47 8.25
N ALA A 234 32.95 12.94 8.70
CA ALA A 234 34.21 12.21 8.64
C ALA A 234 34.23 11.03 9.61
N LYS A 235 33.79 11.14 10.87
CA LYS A 235 33.74 10.00 11.80
C LYS A 235 32.88 8.85 11.26
N THR A 236 31.78 9.17 10.60
CA THR A 236 30.93 8.20 9.88
C THR A 236 31.67 7.53 8.72
N SER A 237 32.56 8.27 8.03
CA SER A 237 33.43 7.76 6.97
C SER A 237 34.62 6.95 7.48
N THR A 238 35.22 7.34 8.62
CA THR A 238 36.43 6.74 9.20
C THR A 238 36.15 5.34 9.73
N ASN A 239 34.99 5.13 10.36
CA ASN A 239 34.54 3.79 10.77
C ASN A 239 34.24 2.87 9.57
N LYS A 240 33.87 3.42 8.42
CA LYS A 240 33.61 2.64 7.20
C LYS A 240 34.89 2.33 6.41
N TYR A 241 35.82 3.28 6.35
CA TYR A 241 37.13 3.09 5.70
C TYR A 241 37.96 2.05 6.48
N SER A 242 37.95 2.09 7.81
CA SER A 242 38.62 1.07 8.65
C SER A 242 37.93 -0.30 8.56
N PHE A 243 36.60 -0.35 8.53
CA PHE A 243 35.84 -1.59 8.31
C PHE A 243 36.16 -2.25 6.96
N TRP A 244 36.35 -1.45 5.89
CA TRP A 244 36.66 -1.95 4.56
C TRP A 244 38.15 -2.27 4.33
N GLN A 245 39.07 -1.53 4.93
CA GLN A 245 40.50 -1.84 4.84
C GLN A 245 40.90 -3.07 5.65
N ASN A 246 40.26 -3.33 6.78
CA ASN A 246 40.56 -4.52 7.61
C ASN A 246 39.99 -5.83 7.06
N ARG A 247 39.07 -5.79 6.09
CA ARG A 247 38.53 -7.01 5.44
C ARG A 247 39.26 -7.46 4.18
N ASN A 248 40.07 -6.57 3.59
CA ASN A 248 40.84 -6.85 2.37
C ASN A 248 42.32 -7.18 2.68
N ARG A 249 42.60 -7.65 3.90
CA ARG A 249 43.88 -8.27 4.28
C ARG A 249 43.66 -9.75 4.56
#